data_AF-A0A7C4ZCD0-F1
#
_entry.id   AF-A0A7C4ZCD0-F1
#
_cell.length_a   1.000
_cell.length_b   1.000
_cell.length_c   1.000
_cell.angle_alpha   90.00
_cell.angle_beta   90.00
_cell.angle_gamma   90.00
#
_symmetry.space_group_name_H-M   'P 1'
#
loop_
_entity.id
_entity.type
_entity.pdbx_description
1 polymer ?
#
loop_
_entity_poly.entity_id
_entity_poly.type
_entity_poly.pdbx_seq_one_letter_code
_entity_poly.pdbx_strand_id
1 'polypeptide(L)'
;MTKPLSNSRRFVNAAWSLLTFQLIASAGAVGVTGLAAFHVRDLIASEQASANQPGTLTLNDDGSGNINALLSDPNGISGAPPIQWLRDGVPIHGVSGATYAVQRADLGSAISARADYVDDGGYTESVVSQPLQIGAPPLPPSNQPGALRLTLEGGVVSAALSDENGITGAPRIQWLRNGEPIAGATGWTYAVQEADSESAVSARADYVDDHGFSESVVSQPVRIGAIRATPPQAPACARTASGFRVDARVGWCDTGVALQRGQRLNMCAGGRWSNGGEYRGPAGFERYRLAGTVVADADLAALVGRVGDATFAIGGSQVITSPANGTLQLSINDVPGTFDDNQGSVEVGLRACLQ
;
A
#
# COMPACT_ATOMS: atom_id res chain seq x y z
N MET A 1 63.04 7.85 84.75
CA MET A 1 64.31 7.13 84.50
C MET A 1 64.12 6.38 83.19
N THR A 2 64.34 6.86 81.96
CA THR A 2 65.36 7.74 81.34
C THR A 2 66.82 7.30 81.55
N LYS A 3 67.45 6.75 80.49
CA LYS A 3 68.68 7.26 79.85
C LYS A 3 69.20 6.35 78.69
N PRO A 4 70.08 6.88 77.79
CA PRO A 4 70.05 6.60 76.35
C PRO A 4 71.45 6.43 75.66
N LEU A 5 71.43 6.51 74.31
CA LEU A 5 72.45 6.98 73.33
C LEU A 5 73.67 6.11 72.94
N SER A 6 73.84 5.89 71.63
CA SER A 6 74.97 6.41 70.83
C SER A 6 74.77 6.17 69.32
N ASN A 7 75.25 7.12 68.52
CA ASN A 7 75.00 7.37 67.10
C ASN A 7 76.33 7.32 66.33
N SER A 8 76.38 6.78 65.12
CA SER A 8 77.48 7.04 64.18
C SER A 8 77.04 6.81 62.73
N ARG A 9 76.91 7.89 61.96
CA ARG A 9 76.67 7.91 60.50
C ARG A 9 78.00 7.92 59.75
N ARG A 10 78.09 7.12 58.68
CA ARG A 10 79.19 7.12 57.69
C ARG A 10 78.90 8.13 56.59
N PHE A 11 79.95 8.85 56.16
CA PHE A 11 79.97 9.71 54.97
C PHE A 11 80.18 8.87 53.70
N VAL A 12 79.51 9.24 52.61
CA VAL A 12 79.84 8.81 51.24
C VAL A 12 80.16 10.08 50.43
N ASN A 13 81.35 10.11 49.82
CA ASN A 13 81.84 11.20 48.97
C ASN A 13 81.15 11.17 47.60
N ALA A 14 80.62 12.31 47.15
CA ALA A 14 80.26 12.53 45.75
C ALA A 14 81.25 13.53 45.13
N ALA A 15 81.85 13.12 44.01
CA ALA A 15 82.79 13.92 43.23
C ALA A 15 82.04 15.03 42.46
N TRP A 16 82.57 16.25 42.52
CA TRP A 16 82.06 17.41 41.78
C TRP A 16 82.98 17.69 40.59
N SER A 17 82.44 17.60 39.37
CA SER A 17 83.15 18.02 38.16
C SER A 17 83.14 19.55 38.05
N LEU A 18 84.32 20.16 38.04
CA LEU A 18 84.50 21.59 37.75
C LEU A 18 84.17 21.86 36.26
N LEU A 19 83.12 22.65 36.01
CA LEU A 19 82.88 23.28 34.72
C LEU A 19 83.64 24.62 34.70
N THR A 20 84.78 24.67 34.04
CA THR A 20 85.54 25.92 33.82
C THR A 20 84.92 26.71 32.67
N PHE A 21 84.32 27.87 32.96
CA PHE A 21 83.96 28.86 31.94
C PHE A 21 85.21 29.67 31.56
N GLN A 22 85.65 29.59 30.30
CA GLN A 22 86.60 30.56 29.73
C GLN A 22 85.86 31.84 29.35
N LEU A 23 86.21 32.95 29.99
CA LEU A 23 85.91 34.30 29.53
C LEU A 23 86.89 34.68 28.42
N ILE A 24 86.42 34.88 27.19
CA ILE A 24 87.18 35.59 26.16
C ILE A 24 86.81 37.07 26.27
N ALA A 25 87.69 37.86 26.88
CA ALA A 25 87.62 39.32 26.83
C ALA A 25 88.44 39.81 25.63
N SER A 26 87.78 40.36 24.61
CA SER A 26 88.44 41.14 23.54
C SER A 26 88.66 42.58 24.01
N ALA A 27 89.85 43.11 23.71
CA ALA A 27 90.43 44.33 24.25
C ALA A 27 89.53 45.59 24.21
N GLY A 28 89.49 46.29 25.35
CA GLY A 28 88.96 47.63 25.52
C GLY A 28 89.02 48.01 27.00
N ALA A 29 90.03 48.79 27.37
CA ALA A 29 90.34 49.13 28.75
C ALA A 29 89.18 49.81 29.51
N VAL A 30 89.03 49.50 30.80
CA VAL A 30 89.09 50.41 31.97
C VAL A 30 88.28 49.81 33.15
N GLY A 31 88.97 49.61 34.28
CA GLY A 31 88.43 49.84 35.63
C GLY A 31 87.59 48.74 36.28
N VAL A 32 88.23 47.79 36.96
CA VAL A 32 87.62 47.07 38.08
C VAL A 32 87.74 47.92 39.34
N THR A 33 86.62 48.21 40.01
CA THR A 33 86.60 48.48 41.46
C THR A 33 85.31 47.92 42.05
N GLY A 34 85.41 46.94 42.95
CA GLY A 34 84.26 46.49 43.74
C GLY A 34 84.32 45.03 44.16
N LEU A 35 84.90 44.77 45.33
CA LEU A 35 84.70 43.52 46.08
C LEU A 35 83.25 43.48 46.59
N ALA A 36 82.39 42.69 45.95
CA ALA A 36 81.11 42.29 46.51
C ALA A 36 81.20 40.80 46.87
N ALA A 37 81.34 40.52 48.16
CA ALA A 37 81.19 39.17 48.71
C ALA A 37 79.71 38.76 48.58
N PHE A 38 79.34 38.17 47.44
CA PHE A 38 78.03 37.59 47.23
C PHE A 38 77.95 36.29 48.05
N HIS A 39 77.23 36.34 49.17
CA HIS A 39 77.00 35.19 50.00
C HIS A 39 76.12 34.19 49.24
N VAL A 40 76.68 33.01 48.92
CA VAL A 40 75.92 31.84 48.45
C VAL A 40 75.15 31.28 49.66
N ARG A 41 74.11 31.99 50.07
CA ARG A 41 73.10 31.56 51.03
C ARG A 41 71.76 32.11 50.55
N ASP A 42 71.33 31.65 49.38
CA ASP A 42 69.93 31.67 48.92
C ASP A 42 69.81 30.83 47.62
N LEU A 43 70.42 29.63 47.61
CA LEU A 43 69.95 28.52 46.78
C LEU A 43 69.20 27.52 47.67
N ILE A 44 68.26 28.03 48.46
CA ILE A 44 67.06 27.24 48.71
C ILE A 44 66.33 27.36 47.39
N ALA A 45 66.28 26.29 46.61
CA ALA A 45 65.27 26.18 45.57
C ALA A 45 63.94 26.51 46.25
N SER A 46 63.40 27.71 46.00
CA SER A 46 61.97 27.85 46.14
C SER A 46 61.42 26.94 45.06
N GLU A 47 61.14 25.71 45.44
CA GLU A 47 60.09 24.92 44.85
C GLU A 47 58.83 25.76 45.09
N GLN A 48 58.64 26.81 44.28
CA GLN A 48 57.34 27.43 44.19
C GLN A 48 56.51 26.33 43.56
N ALA A 49 55.80 25.58 44.41
CA ALA A 49 54.74 24.71 43.95
C ALA A 49 53.91 25.55 43.00
N SER A 50 53.93 25.19 41.71
CA SER A 50 53.09 25.83 40.72
C SER A 50 51.66 25.79 41.26
N ALA A 51 50.92 26.89 41.13
CA ALA A 51 49.51 26.90 41.52
C ALA A 51 48.77 25.74 40.82
N ASN A 52 47.80 25.13 41.51
CA ASN A 52 47.02 24.05 40.94
C ASN A 52 46.24 24.53 39.70
N GLN A 53 46.29 23.75 38.63
CA GLN A 53 45.60 23.96 37.36
C GLN A 53 44.79 22.70 37.06
N PRO A 54 43.45 22.75 37.15
CA PRO A 54 42.63 21.55 37.02
C PRO A 54 42.82 20.83 35.69
N GLY A 55 42.85 19.50 35.73
CA GLY A 55 42.87 18.67 34.54
C GLY A 55 41.56 18.66 33.77
N THR A 56 41.63 18.07 32.57
CA THR A 56 40.49 17.91 31.66
C THR A 56 40.44 16.48 31.14
N LEU A 57 39.24 15.89 31.17
CA LEU A 57 38.95 14.57 30.61
C LEU A 57 37.93 14.70 29.47
N THR A 58 38.33 14.34 28.26
CA THR A 58 37.46 14.37 27.08
C THR A 58 37.21 12.96 26.54
N LEU A 59 36.06 12.78 25.89
CA LEU A 59 35.71 11.54 25.20
C LEU A 59 35.70 11.76 23.70
N ASN A 60 36.17 10.77 22.96
CA ASN A 60 36.14 10.73 21.50
C ASN A 60 35.59 9.38 21.03
N ASP A 61 34.48 9.41 20.30
CA ASP A 61 33.96 8.24 19.58
C ASP A 61 34.75 8.08 18.28
N ASP A 62 35.39 6.92 18.09
CA ASP A 62 36.18 6.64 16.89
C ASP A 62 35.35 6.07 15.72
N GLY A 63 34.04 5.88 15.91
CA GLY A 63 33.12 5.36 14.91
C GLY A 63 33.25 3.86 14.65
N SER A 64 34.14 3.16 15.36
CA SER A 64 34.30 1.70 15.31
C SER A 64 33.53 0.95 16.40
N GLY A 65 32.76 1.70 17.21
CA GLY A 65 32.11 1.20 18.41
C GLY A 65 32.97 1.32 19.67
N ASN A 66 34.06 2.10 19.62
CA ASN A 66 34.90 2.38 20.78
C ASN A 66 34.91 3.87 21.12
N ILE A 67 34.93 4.17 22.42
CA ILE A 67 35.05 5.52 22.96
C ILE A 67 36.41 5.62 23.66
N ASN A 68 37.19 6.62 23.30
CA ASN A 68 38.51 6.87 23.85
C ASN A 68 38.47 8.07 24.81
N ALA A 69 38.98 7.87 26.02
CA ALA A 69 39.11 8.88 27.06
C ALA A 69 40.52 9.50 26.99
N LEU A 70 40.59 10.81 26.87
CA LEU A 70 41.84 11.57 26.85
C LEU A 70 41.91 12.48 28.09
N LEU A 71 42.85 12.17 28.98
CA LEU A 71 43.15 12.96 30.17
C LEU A 71 44.35 13.87 29.90
N SER A 72 44.25 15.15 30.26
CA SER A 72 45.33 16.13 30.19
C SER A 72 45.30 17.03 31.41
N ASP A 73 46.48 17.32 31.96
CA ASP A 73 46.64 18.22 33.10
C ASP A 73 47.79 19.21 32.82
N PRO A 74 47.58 20.53 32.96
CA PRO A 74 48.63 21.53 32.78
C PRO A 74 49.80 21.43 33.78
N ASN A 75 49.59 20.90 34.98
CA ASN A 75 50.64 20.63 35.96
C ASN A 75 51.43 19.35 35.64
N GLY A 76 50.96 18.54 34.68
CA GLY A 76 51.61 17.30 34.23
C GLY A 76 50.99 16.06 34.85
N ILE A 77 51.08 14.94 34.12
CA ILE A 77 50.62 13.62 34.57
C ILE A 77 51.70 12.59 34.29
N SER A 78 52.36 12.10 35.32
CA SER A 78 53.28 10.96 35.23
C SER A 78 52.51 9.64 35.40
N GLY A 79 52.27 8.95 34.27
CA GLY A 79 51.65 7.63 34.24
C GLY A 79 50.25 7.64 33.61
N ALA A 80 49.57 6.50 33.71
CA ALA A 80 48.23 6.30 33.18
C ALA A 80 47.25 6.07 34.35
N PRO A 81 46.61 7.12 34.88
CA PRO A 81 45.64 6.95 35.95
C PRO A 81 44.46 6.09 35.49
N PRO A 82 43.84 5.33 36.40
CA PRO A 82 42.72 4.47 36.06
C PRO A 82 41.52 5.29 35.61
N ILE A 83 40.89 4.85 34.53
CA ILE A 83 39.63 5.42 34.04
C ILE A 83 38.48 4.53 34.50
N GLN A 84 37.53 5.13 35.22
CA GLN A 84 36.26 4.51 35.57
C GLN A 84 35.19 4.99 34.58
N TRP A 85 34.66 4.08 33.77
CA TRP A 85 33.54 4.37 32.88
C TRP A 85 32.22 4.38 33.63
N LEU A 86 31.30 5.25 33.23
CA LEU A 86 29.97 5.38 33.83
C LEU A 86 28.88 5.35 32.76
N ARG A 87 27.78 4.65 33.06
CA ARG A 87 26.52 4.65 32.30
C ARG A 87 25.48 5.43 33.09
N ASP A 88 24.96 6.51 32.53
CA ASP A 88 24.01 7.42 33.18
C ASP A 88 24.50 7.89 34.57
N GLY A 89 25.81 8.10 34.70
CA GLY A 89 26.46 8.50 35.95
C GLY A 89 26.71 7.35 36.94
N VAL A 90 26.34 6.11 36.61
CA VAL A 90 26.58 4.92 37.45
C VAL A 90 27.84 4.18 36.98
N PRO A 91 28.78 3.82 37.88
CA PRO A 91 29.99 3.08 37.50
C PRO A 91 29.70 1.76 36.77
N ILE A 92 30.40 1.56 35.64
CA ILE A 92 30.44 0.28 34.93
C ILE A 92 31.58 -0.56 35.52
N HIS A 93 31.25 -1.66 36.19
CA HIS A 93 32.25 -2.56 36.76
C HIS A 93 32.92 -3.45 35.71
N GLY A 94 34.19 -3.80 35.93
CA GLY A 94 34.93 -4.75 35.08
C GLY A 94 35.54 -4.14 33.82
N VAL A 95 35.45 -2.83 33.65
CA VAL A 95 36.06 -2.09 32.54
C VAL A 95 37.10 -1.14 33.12
N SER A 96 38.34 -1.27 32.67
CA SER A 96 39.46 -0.42 33.07
C SER A 96 40.29 -0.05 31.85
N GLY A 97 40.70 1.20 31.75
CA GLY A 97 41.57 1.69 30.68
C GLY A 97 40.94 2.83 29.89
N ALA A 98 41.76 3.48 29.06
CA ALA A 98 41.38 4.67 28.31
C ALA A 98 40.42 4.41 27.14
N THR A 99 40.09 3.16 26.82
CA THR A 99 39.18 2.81 25.73
C THR A 99 38.02 1.96 26.25
N TYR A 100 36.80 2.31 25.88
CA TYR A 100 35.59 1.58 26.16
C TYR A 100 34.92 1.09 24.89
N ALA A 101 34.72 -0.22 24.78
CA ALA A 101 33.92 -0.82 23.73
C ALA A 101 32.43 -0.68 24.10
N VAL A 102 31.69 0.05 23.27
CA VAL A 102 30.24 0.25 23.43
C VAL A 102 29.53 -1.10 23.36
N GLN A 103 28.69 -1.34 24.35
CA GLN A 103 27.90 -2.56 24.48
C GLN A 103 26.44 -2.28 24.10
N ARG A 104 25.71 -3.35 23.77
CA ARG A 104 24.26 -3.25 23.48
C ARG A 104 23.47 -2.62 24.64
N ALA A 105 23.92 -2.82 25.87
CA ALA A 105 23.28 -2.25 27.06
C ALA A 105 23.47 -0.73 27.20
N ASP A 106 24.36 -0.12 26.41
CA ASP A 106 24.59 1.33 26.40
C ASP A 106 23.65 2.08 25.45
N LEU A 107 22.95 1.38 24.56
CA LEU A 107 22.07 2.00 23.57
C LEU A 107 20.98 2.82 24.28
N GLY A 108 20.91 4.12 23.98
CA GLY A 108 20.01 5.08 24.61
C GLY A 108 20.50 5.64 25.95
N SER A 109 21.70 5.27 26.42
CA SER A 109 22.31 5.75 27.67
C SER A 109 23.42 6.79 27.41
N ALA A 110 23.74 7.55 28.45
CA ALA A 110 24.85 8.48 28.47
C ALA A 110 26.14 7.77 28.97
N ILE A 111 27.21 7.79 28.19
CA ILE A 111 28.53 7.29 28.61
C ILE A 111 29.43 8.45 29.02
N SER A 112 29.98 8.38 30.23
CA SER A 112 30.99 9.32 30.73
C SER A 112 32.17 8.56 31.33
N ALA A 113 33.29 9.25 31.54
CA ALA A 113 34.45 8.70 32.22
C ALA A 113 34.83 9.57 33.42
N ARG A 114 35.37 8.94 34.46
CA ARG A 114 35.94 9.59 35.64
C ARG A 114 37.40 9.17 35.80
N ALA A 115 38.26 10.13 36.12
CA ALA A 115 39.64 9.90 36.50
C ALA A 115 39.90 10.54 37.87
N ASP A 116 40.46 9.74 38.78
CA ASP A 116 40.93 10.15 40.11
C ASP A 116 42.45 9.93 40.14
N TYR A 117 43.21 11.01 40.31
CA TYR A 117 44.68 10.96 40.20
C TYR A 117 45.39 12.01 41.07
N VAL A 118 46.70 11.87 41.19
CA VAL A 118 47.59 12.90 41.72
C VAL A 118 48.46 13.37 40.56
N ASP A 119 48.48 14.67 40.31
CA ASP A 119 49.26 15.28 39.24
C ASP A 119 50.76 15.36 39.58
N ASP A 120 51.58 15.84 38.65
CA ASP A 120 53.02 16.02 38.88
C ASP A 120 53.34 17.19 39.83
N GLY A 121 52.35 18.05 40.11
CA GLY A 121 52.40 19.11 41.11
C GLY A 121 52.10 18.64 42.54
N GLY A 122 51.65 17.40 42.72
CA GLY A 122 51.27 16.80 44.01
C GLY A 122 49.83 17.08 44.45
N TYR A 123 48.97 17.63 43.59
CA TYR A 123 47.57 17.90 43.86
C TYR A 123 46.70 16.68 43.52
N THR A 124 45.71 16.40 44.38
CA THR A 124 44.72 15.35 44.12
C THR A 124 43.55 15.92 43.31
N GLU A 125 43.32 15.31 42.16
CA GLU A 125 42.36 15.75 41.14
C GLU A 125 41.28 14.67 40.93
N SER A 126 40.07 15.12 40.61
CA SER A 126 38.93 14.25 40.29
C SER A 126 38.13 14.89 39.16
N VAL A 127 38.32 14.40 37.94
CA VAL A 127 37.67 14.95 36.74
C VAL A 127 36.68 13.96 36.16
N VAL A 128 35.55 14.48 35.66
CA VAL A 128 34.52 13.71 34.97
C VAL A 128 34.32 14.35 33.59
N SER A 129 34.30 13.52 32.55
CA SER A 129 34.08 13.99 31.19
C SER A 129 32.64 14.50 31.00
N GLN A 130 32.43 15.29 29.95
CA GLN A 130 31.07 15.45 29.43
C GLN A 130 30.54 14.08 28.95
N PRO A 131 29.25 13.79 29.16
CA PRO A 131 28.67 12.54 28.71
C PRO A 131 28.48 12.53 27.18
N LEU A 132 28.82 11.40 26.56
CA LEU A 132 28.50 11.08 25.18
C LEU A 132 27.20 10.27 25.14
N GLN A 133 26.19 10.75 24.40
CA GLN A 133 24.94 10.02 24.21
C GLN A 133 25.14 8.90 23.18
N ILE A 134 24.86 7.67 23.57
CA ILE A 134 24.84 6.54 22.64
C ILE A 134 23.44 6.44 22.06
N GLY A 135 23.33 6.64 20.74
CA GLY A 135 22.04 6.60 20.06
C GLY A 135 21.31 5.28 20.30
N ALA A 136 20.02 5.36 20.63
CA ALA A 136 19.16 4.19 20.53
C ALA A 136 19.04 3.78 19.05
N PRO A 137 18.93 2.47 18.73
CA PRO A 137 18.59 2.07 17.38
C PRO A 137 17.26 2.71 16.99
N PRO A 138 17.08 3.09 15.72
CA PRO A 138 15.79 3.56 15.25
C PRO A 138 14.71 2.52 15.58
N LEU A 139 13.54 2.99 15.99
CA LEU A 139 12.39 2.11 16.19
C LEU A 139 12.09 1.38 14.85
N PRO A 140 11.66 0.12 14.90
CA PRO A 140 11.18 -0.54 13.69
C PRO A 140 10.04 0.28 13.09
N PRO A 141 9.88 0.27 11.75
CA PRO A 141 8.75 0.94 11.11
C PRO A 141 7.44 0.42 11.71
N SER A 142 6.48 1.31 11.94
CA SER A 142 5.12 0.93 12.32
C SER A 142 4.31 0.60 11.08
N ASN A 143 3.42 -0.38 11.16
CA ASN A 143 2.54 -0.71 10.04
C ASN A 143 1.62 0.46 9.67
N GLN A 144 1.50 0.75 8.38
CA GLN A 144 0.62 1.79 7.84
C GLN A 144 -0.21 1.20 6.70
N PRO A 145 -1.49 0.84 6.94
CA PRO A 145 -2.30 0.18 5.93
C PRO A 145 -2.52 1.00 4.66
N GLY A 146 -2.32 0.34 3.53
CA GLY A 146 -2.61 0.90 2.22
C GLY A 146 -4.11 1.16 1.98
N ALA A 147 -4.41 1.66 0.78
CA ALA A 147 -5.75 2.03 0.36
C ALA A 147 -6.12 1.36 -0.97
N LEU A 148 -7.31 0.76 -1.01
CA LEU A 148 -7.89 0.17 -2.22
C LEU A 148 -9.06 1.03 -2.71
N ARG A 149 -8.91 1.62 -3.90
CA ARG A 149 -9.90 2.50 -4.53
C ARG A 149 -10.52 1.82 -5.73
N LEU A 150 -11.82 2.06 -5.92
CA LEU A 150 -12.58 1.53 -7.05
C LEU A 150 -13.09 2.64 -7.95
N THR A 151 -13.11 2.39 -9.25
CA THR A 151 -13.71 3.25 -10.27
C THR A 151 -14.62 2.41 -11.16
N LEU A 152 -15.85 2.86 -11.42
CA LEU A 152 -16.79 2.19 -12.33
C LEU A 152 -16.94 3.01 -13.62
N GLU A 153 -16.55 2.42 -14.75
CA GLU A 153 -16.67 3.01 -16.08
C GLU A 153 -17.08 1.94 -17.09
N GLY A 154 -18.08 2.23 -17.94
CA GLY A 154 -18.47 1.33 -19.02
C GLY A 154 -18.92 -0.07 -18.58
N GLY A 155 -19.45 -0.23 -17.36
CA GLY A 155 -19.84 -1.54 -16.81
C GLY A 155 -18.66 -2.38 -16.32
N VAL A 156 -17.47 -1.79 -16.19
CA VAL A 156 -16.28 -2.43 -15.60
C VAL A 156 -15.89 -1.67 -14.34
N VAL A 157 -15.69 -2.39 -13.24
CA VAL A 157 -15.12 -1.84 -12.01
C VAL A 157 -13.62 -2.15 -12.01
N SER A 158 -12.80 -1.11 -11.85
CA SER A 158 -11.34 -1.22 -11.78
C SER A 158 -10.86 -0.92 -10.37
N ALA A 159 -9.92 -1.72 -9.87
CA ALA A 159 -9.31 -1.55 -8.56
C ALA A 159 -7.90 -0.94 -8.69
N ALA A 160 -7.57 -0.01 -7.80
CA ALA A 160 -6.25 0.59 -7.67
C ALA A 160 -5.80 0.51 -6.21
N LEU A 161 -4.69 -0.18 -5.96
CA LEU A 161 -4.07 -0.32 -4.64
C LEU A 161 -2.87 0.63 -4.52
N SER A 162 -2.75 1.30 -3.39
CA SER A 162 -1.61 2.16 -3.06
C SER A 162 -1.20 1.98 -1.61
N ASP A 163 0.09 1.98 -1.34
CA ASP A 163 0.68 2.03 0.00
C ASP A 163 1.75 3.13 0.05
N GLU A 164 1.94 3.78 1.19
CA GLU A 164 2.92 4.86 1.33
C GLU A 164 4.37 4.37 1.22
N ASN A 165 4.63 3.14 1.66
CA ASN A 165 5.98 2.57 1.65
C ASN A 165 6.28 1.70 0.42
N GLY A 166 5.26 1.43 -0.39
CA GLY A 166 5.38 0.69 -1.64
C GLY A 166 4.89 -0.74 -1.56
N ILE A 167 4.66 -1.33 -2.73
CA ILE A 167 4.21 -2.71 -2.88
C ILE A 167 4.93 -3.32 -4.07
N THR A 168 6.03 -4.01 -3.81
CA THR A 168 6.79 -4.74 -4.84
C THR A 168 6.24 -6.17 -5.04
N GLY A 169 5.58 -6.72 -4.03
CA GLY A 169 4.90 -8.02 -4.11
C GLY A 169 3.72 -8.03 -5.08
N ALA A 170 3.14 -9.21 -5.31
CA ALA A 170 1.95 -9.36 -6.14
C ALA A 170 0.68 -9.45 -5.25
N PRO A 171 -0.16 -8.39 -5.20
CA PRO A 171 -1.40 -8.42 -4.43
C PRO A 171 -2.39 -9.46 -4.97
N ARG A 172 -3.13 -10.08 -4.06
CA ARG A 172 -4.25 -10.97 -4.41
C ARG A 172 -5.55 -10.20 -4.27
N ILE A 173 -6.30 -10.09 -5.37
CA ILE A 173 -7.61 -9.46 -5.38
C ILE A 173 -8.71 -10.51 -5.26
N GLN A 174 -9.76 -10.18 -4.52
CA GLN A 174 -11.03 -10.91 -4.49
C GLN A 174 -12.19 -9.91 -4.55
N TRP A 175 -13.01 -9.99 -5.58
CA TRP A 175 -14.23 -9.17 -5.68
C TRP A 175 -15.33 -9.71 -4.76
N LEU A 176 -16.14 -8.80 -4.24
CA LEU A 176 -17.20 -9.06 -3.27
C LEU A 176 -18.51 -8.45 -3.76
N ARG A 177 -19.61 -9.20 -3.68
CA ARG A 177 -20.99 -8.72 -3.87
C ARG A 177 -21.68 -8.68 -2.51
N ASN A 178 -22.11 -7.51 -2.08
CA ASN A 178 -22.72 -7.28 -0.77
C ASN A 178 -21.88 -7.83 0.40
N GLY A 179 -20.55 -7.79 0.27
CA GLY A 179 -19.59 -8.31 1.24
C GLY A 179 -19.17 -9.77 1.04
N GLU A 180 -19.88 -10.53 0.20
CA GLU A 180 -19.60 -11.96 -0.04
C GLU A 180 -18.71 -12.19 -1.27
N PRO A 181 -17.76 -13.15 -1.23
CA PRO A 181 -16.88 -13.44 -2.37
C PRO A 181 -17.61 -13.84 -3.64
N ILE A 182 -17.26 -13.20 -4.75
CA ILE A 182 -17.67 -13.61 -6.09
C ILE A 182 -16.68 -14.65 -6.61
N ALA A 183 -17.14 -15.89 -6.79
CA ALA A 183 -16.28 -17.00 -7.18
C ALA A 183 -15.51 -16.71 -8.49
N GLY A 184 -14.17 -16.90 -8.45
CA GLY A 184 -13.30 -16.72 -9.61
C GLY A 184 -12.98 -15.26 -9.98
N ALA A 185 -13.59 -14.28 -9.31
CA ALA A 185 -13.33 -12.88 -9.58
C ALA A 185 -12.09 -12.39 -8.81
N THR A 186 -10.91 -12.56 -9.42
CA THR A 186 -9.61 -12.25 -8.79
C THR A 186 -8.73 -11.28 -9.58
N GLY A 187 -9.26 -10.69 -10.67
CA GLY A 187 -8.54 -9.72 -11.49
C GLY A 187 -8.56 -8.31 -10.89
N TRP A 188 -7.69 -7.43 -11.37
CA TRP A 188 -7.71 -5.99 -11.05
C TRP A 188 -8.94 -5.26 -11.61
N THR A 189 -9.64 -5.88 -12.56
CA THR A 189 -10.89 -5.41 -13.11
C THR A 189 -11.98 -6.47 -12.97
N TYR A 190 -13.22 -6.02 -12.87
CA TYR A 190 -14.40 -6.86 -12.81
C TYR A 190 -15.49 -6.32 -13.75
N ALA A 191 -15.87 -7.14 -14.71
CA ALA A 191 -17.02 -6.85 -15.57
C ALA A 191 -18.30 -7.11 -14.78
N VAL A 192 -19.11 -6.05 -14.61
CA VAL A 192 -20.39 -6.12 -13.93
C VAL A 192 -21.30 -7.15 -14.62
N GLN A 193 -21.89 -8.02 -13.83
CA GLN A 193 -22.82 -9.06 -14.26
C GLN A 193 -24.25 -8.66 -13.94
N GLU A 194 -25.23 -9.27 -14.60
CA GLU A 194 -26.66 -9.03 -14.31
C GLU A 194 -27.00 -9.28 -12.83
N ALA A 195 -26.38 -10.30 -12.23
CA ALA A 195 -26.57 -10.63 -10.81
C ALA A 195 -26.01 -9.57 -9.84
N ASP A 196 -25.26 -8.56 -10.32
CA ASP A 196 -24.83 -7.41 -9.53
C ASP A 196 -25.86 -6.27 -9.52
N SER A 197 -26.96 -6.39 -10.28
CA SER A 197 -28.02 -5.39 -10.31
C SER A 197 -28.46 -5.01 -8.89
N GLU A 198 -28.48 -3.70 -8.61
CA GLU A 198 -28.85 -3.11 -7.32
C GLU A 198 -27.97 -3.56 -6.12
N SER A 199 -26.86 -4.24 -6.38
CA SER A 199 -25.92 -4.70 -5.36
C SER A 199 -24.76 -3.72 -5.13
N ALA A 200 -24.13 -3.83 -3.96
CA ALA A 200 -22.84 -3.21 -3.69
C ALA A 200 -21.71 -4.13 -4.16
N VAL A 201 -20.81 -3.62 -4.99
CA VAL A 201 -19.59 -4.33 -5.40
C VAL A 201 -18.39 -3.68 -4.70
N SER A 202 -17.57 -4.48 -4.05
CA SER A 202 -16.30 -4.05 -3.41
C SER A 202 -15.19 -5.05 -3.75
N ALA A 203 -13.94 -4.73 -3.42
CA ALA A 203 -12.82 -5.66 -3.56
C ALA A 203 -12.04 -5.74 -2.24
N ARG A 204 -11.45 -6.91 -1.99
CA ARG A 204 -10.41 -7.11 -0.98
C ARG A 204 -9.06 -7.32 -1.67
N ALA A 205 -8.02 -6.67 -1.16
CA ALA A 205 -6.64 -6.89 -1.56
C ALA A 205 -5.84 -7.43 -0.37
N ASP A 206 -5.23 -8.60 -0.57
CA ASP A 206 -4.32 -9.23 0.39
C ASP A 206 -2.88 -9.14 -0.17
N TYR A 207 -1.94 -8.54 0.56
CA TYR A 207 -0.56 -8.29 0.09
C TYR A 207 0.47 -8.21 1.22
N VAL A 208 1.74 -8.13 0.85
CA VAL A 208 2.85 -7.79 1.74
C VAL A 208 3.50 -6.52 1.21
N ASP A 209 3.65 -5.52 2.07
CA ASP A 209 4.26 -4.24 1.73
C ASP A 209 5.81 -4.32 1.67
N ASP A 210 6.47 -3.23 1.30
CA ASP A 210 7.94 -3.22 1.15
C ASP A 210 8.68 -3.20 2.51
N HIS A 211 7.97 -2.99 3.62
CA HIS A 211 8.48 -3.18 4.98
C HIS A 211 8.21 -4.59 5.55
N GLY A 212 7.55 -5.47 4.80
CA GLY A 212 7.30 -6.85 5.17
C GLY A 212 6.03 -7.09 6.01
N PHE A 213 5.16 -6.09 6.14
CA PHE A 213 3.87 -6.24 6.82
C PHE A 213 2.85 -6.92 5.91
N SER A 214 2.17 -7.93 6.45
CA SER A 214 1.05 -8.57 5.76
C SER A 214 -0.23 -7.80 6.00
N GLU A 215 -0.88 -7.38 4.93
CA GLU A 215 -2.02 -6.48 4.96
C GLU A 215 -3.23 -7.07 4.22
N SER A 216 -4.42 -6.67 4.67
CA SER A 216 -5.69 -6.99 4.03
C SER A 216 -6.60 -5.77 4.09
N VAL A 217 -6.89 -5.19 2.94
CA VAL A 217 -7.69 -3.96 2.83
C VAL A 217 -8.92 -4.21 1.97
N VAL A 218 -10.05 -3.67 2.41
CA VAL A 218 -11.32 -3.75 1.68
C VAL A 218 -11.70 -2.35 1.22
N SER A 219 -12.02 -2.22 -0.06
CA SER A 219 -12.42 -0.94 -0.64
C SER A 219 -13.77 -0.47 -0.09
N GLN A 220 -14.05 0.83 -0.22
CA GLN A 220 -15.45 1.27 -0.22
C GLN A 220 -16.21 0.64 -1.40
N PRO A 221 -17.49 0.28 -1.22
CA PRO A 221 -18.27 -0.33 -2.29
C PRO A 221 -18.76 0.69 -3.31
N VAL A 222 -18.82 0.28 -4.57
CA VAL A 222 -19.56 0.97 -5.64
C VAL A 222 -20.94 0.34 -5.76
N ARG A 223 -22.00 1.15 -5.83
CA ARG A 223 -23.37 0.68 -6.06
C ARG A 223 -23.61 0.50 -7.55
N ILE A 224 -23.96 -0.72 -7.95
CA ILE A 224 -24.39 -1.00 -9.31
C ILE A 224 -25.86 -0.64 -9.42
N GLY A 225 -26.21 0.18 -10.41
CA GLY A 225 -27.60 0.53 -10.70
C GLY A 225 -28.41 -0.67 -11.19
N ALA A 226 -29.72 -0.48 -11.35
CA ALA A 226 -30.57 -1.52 -11.93
C ALA A 226 -30.10 -1.86 -13.36
N ILE A 227 -29.68 -3.10 -13.57
CA ILE A 227 -29.34 -3.62 -14.89
C ILE A 227 -30.64 -4.13 -15.49
N ARG A 228 -31.20 -3.40 -16.44
CA ARG A 228 -32.33 -3.90 -17.23
C ARG A 228 -31.76 -4.77 -18.34
N ALA A 229 -31.92 -6.10 -18.21
CA ALA A 229 -31.84 -6.96 -19.38
C ALA A 229 -32.89 -6.48 -20.38
N THR A 230 -32.47 -6.00 -21.55
CA THR A 230 -33.39 -5.84 -22.68
C THR A 230 -33.86 -7.26 -23.03
N PRO A 231 -35.17 -7.57 -22.96
CA PRO A 231 -35.68 -8.85 -23.41
C PRO A 231 -35.17 -9.14 -24.83
N PRO A 232 -34.88 -10.40 -25.20
CA PRO A 232 -34.47 -10.74 -26.56
C PRO A 232 -35.46 -10.12 -27.54
N GLN A 233 -34.99 -9.12 -28.29
CA GLN A 233 -35.87 -8.41 -29.21
C GLN A 233 -36.15 -9.34 -30.39
N ALA A 234 -37.43 -9.56 -30.68
CA ALA A 234 -37.83 -10.33 -31.85
C ALA A 234 -37.14 -9.73 -33.10
N PRO A 235 -36.58 -10.57 -34.00
CA PRO A 235 -36.01 -10.08 -35.25
C PRO A 235 -37.06 -9.30 -36.05
N ALA A 236 -36.66 -8.28 -36.81
CA ALA A 236 -37.61 -7.49 -37.60
C ALA A 236 -38.30 -8.35 -38.67
N CYS A 237 -39.61 -8.17 -38.84
CA CYS A 237 -40.33 -8.75 -39.98
C CYS A 237 -39.78 -8.14 -41.28
N ALA A 238 -39.59 -8.97 -42.31
CA ALA A 238 -39.20 -8.48 -43.62
C ALA A 238 -40.31 -7.57 -44.19
N ARG A 239 -39.96 -6.37 -44.65
CA ARG A 239 -40.93 -5.43 -45.23
C ARG A 239 -41.25 -5.81 -46.68
N THR A 240 -42.52 -5.67 -47.05
CA THR A 240 -43.01 -5.77 -48.44
C THR A 240 -43.61 -4.43 -48.86
N ALA A 241 -43.96 -4.28 -50.15
CA ALA A 241 -44.59 -3.05 -50.65
C ALA A 241 -45.93 -2.73 -49.96
N SER A 242 -46.62 -3.75 -49.45
CA SER A 242 -47.96 -3.66 -48.87
C SER A 242 -48.03 -3.96 -47.37
N GLY A 243 -46.91 -4.34 -46.75
CA GLY A 243 -46.84 -4.63 -45.32
C GLY A 243 -45.61 -5.47 -44.95
N PHE A 244 -45.84 -6.69 -44.47
CA PHE A 244 -44.80 -7.53 -43.87
C PHE A 244 -44.84 -8.96 -44.40
N ARG A 245 -43.68 -9.59 -44.56
CA ARG A 245 -43.51 -11.03 -44.77
C ARG A 245 -43.13 -11.66 -43.44
N VAL A 246 -43.90 -12.68 -43.03
CA VAL A 246 -43.70 -13.46 -41.81
C VAL A 246 -43.19 -14.84 -42.22
N ASP A 247 -41.91 -15.13 -41.93
CA ASP A 247 -41.29 -16.45 -42.17
C ASP A 247 -41.75 -17.43 -41.08
N ALA A 248 -42.20 -18.62 -41.48
CA ALA A 248 -42.71 -19.63 -40.55
C ALA A 248 -41.64 -20.20 -39.60
N ARG A 249 -40.36 -20.02 -39.93
CA ARG A 249 -39.22 -20.45 -39.09
C ARG A 249 -38.86 -19.45 -38.00
N VAL A 250 -39.54 -18.31 -37.95
CA VAL A 250 -39.27 -17.26 -36.97
C VAL A 250 -40.41 -17.21 -35.96
N GLY A 251 -40.11 -17.56 -34.71
CA GLY A 251 -41.13 -17.69 -33.67
C GLY A 251 -41.88 -16.40 -33.31
N TRP A 252 -41.26 -15.23 -33.43
CA TRP A 252 -41.94 -13.93 -33.45
C TRP A 252 -41.09 -12.98 -34.27
N CYS A 253 -41.70 -12.18 -35.15
CA CYS A 253 -41.02 -11.08 -35.82
C CYS A 253 -41.63 -9.73 -35.43
N ASP A 254 -40.80 -8.68 -35.34
CA ASP A 254 -41.19 -7.32 -34.98
C ASP A 254 -41.50 -6.47 -36.21
N THR A 255 -42.73 -5.95 -36.29
CA THR A 255 -43.17 -5.12 -37.43
C THR A 255 -42.70 -3.67 -37.33
N GLY A 256 -42.31 -3.21 -36.13
CA GLY A 256 -42.07 -1.80 -35.83
C GLY A 256 -43.34 -0.94 -35.75
N VAL A 257 -44.53 -1.53 -35.87
CA VAL A 257 -45.80 -0.80 -35.81
C VAL A 257 -46.23 -0.62 -34.35
N ALA A 258 -46.14 0.61 -33.86
CA ALA A 258 -46.64 0.97 -32.54
C ALA A 258 -48.18 1.01 -32.53
N LEU A 259 -48.78 0.31 -31.57
CA LEU A 259 -50.20 0.28 -31.31
C LEU A 259 -50.50 0.79 -29.90
N GLN A 260 -51.61 1.51 -29.78
CA GLN A 260 -52.20 1.88 -28.48
C GLN A 260 -53.32 0.93 -28.12
N ARG A 261 -53.51 0.66 -26.82
CA ARG A 261 -54.63 -0.15 -26.32
C ARG A 261 -55.95 0.46 -26.81
N GLY A 262 -56.81 -0.38 -27.40
CA GLY A 262 -58.07 0.04 -28.01
C GLY A 262 -57.96 0.50 -29.48
N GLN A 263 -56.76 0.66 -30.03
CA GLN A 263 -56.58 1.00 -31.44
C GLN A 263 -57.06 -0.14 -32.33
N ARG A 264 -57.87 0.18 -33.34
CA ARG A 264 -58.36 -0.80 -34.31
C ARG A 264 -57.45 -0.85 -35.54
N LEU A 265 -57.15 -2.07 -36.00
CA LEU A 265 -56.31 -2.31 -37.17
C LEU A 265 -56.95 -3.38 -38.04
N ASN A 266 -57.12 -3.11 -39.34
CA ASN A 266 -57.56 -4.11 -40.29
C ASN A 266 -56.34 -4.84 -40.85
N MET A 267 -56.35 -6.17 -40.75
CA MET A 267 -55.25 -7.01 -41.17
C MET A 267 -55.76 -8.02 -42.19
N CYS A 268 -55.10 -8.11 -43.34
CA CYS A 268 -55.33 -9.17 -44.30
C CYS A 268 -54.02 -9.90 -44.54
N ALA A 269 -54.07 -11.22 -44.64
CA ALA A 269 -52.91 -12.04 -44.90
C ALA A 269 -53.15 -12.98 -46.09
N GLY A 270 -52.10 -13.22 -46.87
CA GLY A 270 -52.10 -14.15 -47.98
C GLY A 270 -50.80 -14.94 -48.05
N GLY A 271 -50.76 -15.98 -48.89
CA GLY A 271 -49.61 -16.88 -49.00
C GLY A 271 -49.84 -18.22 -48.31
N ARG A 272 -48.78 -19.02 -48.23
CA ARG A 272 -48.82 -20.37 -47.65
C ARG A 272 -47.55 -20.67 -46.88
N TRP A 273 -47.71 -21.37 -45.77
CA TRP A 273 -46.63 -21.91 -44.95
C TRP A 273 -47.00 -23.28 -44.39
N SER A 274 -46.05 -23.95 -43.76
CA SER A 274 -46.21 -25.25 -43.11
C SER A 274 -45.47 -25.26 -41.78
N ASN A 275 -46.05 -25.94 -40.79
CA ASN A 275 -45.44 -26.23 -39.50
C ASN A 275 -44.81 -27.64 -39.46
N GLY A 276 -44.04 -28.01 -40.48
CA GLY A 276 -43.46 -29.36 -40.63
C GLY A 276 -44.36 -30.39 -41.34
N GLY A 277 -45.55 -29.99 -41.80
CA GLY A 277 -46.53 -30.86 -42.48
C GLY A 277 -47.12 -30.27 -43.76
N GLU A 278 -48.45 -30.38 -43.91
CA GLU A 278 -49.16 -29.87 -45.09
C GLU A 278 -49.21 -28.34 -45.10
N TYR A 279 -49.03 -27.73 -46.29
CA TYR A 279 -49.09 -26.27 -46.44
C TYR A 279 -50.51 -25.74 -46.17
N ARG A 280 -50.61 -24.72 -45.34
CA ARG A 280 -51.83 -23.99 -44.98
C ARG A 280 -51.74 -22.53 -45.39
N GLY A 281 -52.90 -21.90 -45.58
CA GLY A 281 -53.00 -20.45 -45.62
C GLY A 281 -52.92 -19.85 -44.20
N PRO A 282 -53.02 -18.52 -44.06
CA PRO A 282 -52.88 -17.85 -42.78
C PRO A 282 -53.97 -18.20 -41.76
N ALA A 283 -55.07 -18.84 -42.16
CA ALA A 283 -56.08 -19.38 -41.23
C ALA A 283 -55.60 -20.65 -40.49
N GLY A 284 -54.51 -21.29 -40.95
CA GLY A 284 -53.99 -22.51 -40.33
C GLY A 284 -54.88 -23.73 -40.54
N PHE A 285 -54.81 -24.67 -39.61
CA PHE A 285 -55.69 -25.83 -39.53
C PHE A 285 -57.00 -25.42 -38.84
N GLU A 286 -57.94 -24.90 -39.63
CA GLU A 286 -59.21 -24.40 -39.12
C GLU A 286 -59.89 -25.39 -38.17
N ARG A 287 -60.33 -24.88 -37.00
CA ARG A 287 -60.97 -25.67 -35.93
C ARG A 287 -60.08 -26.71 -35.28
N TYR A 288 -58.76 -26.62 -35.43
CA TYR A 288 -57.80 -27.47 -34.77
C TYR A 288 -56.85 -26.62 -33.90
N ARG A 289 -57.08 -26.64 -32.59
CA ARG A 289 -56.22 -25.97 -31.60
C ARG A 289 -55.32 -26.99 -30.94
N LEU A 290 -54.03 -26.70 -30.91
CA LEU A 290 -53.03 -27.52 -30.23
C LEU A 290 -52.62 -26.83 -28.92
N ALA A 291 -52.63 -27.58 -27.82
CA ALA A 291 -52.17 -27.06 -26.54
C ALA A 291 -50.66 -26.79 -26.57
N GLY A 292 -50.23 -25.69 -25.97
CA GLY A 292 -48.81 -25.33 -25.88
C GLY A 292 -48.26 -24.57 -27.07
N THR A 293 -49.08 -24.16 -28.05
CA THR A 293 -48.66 -23.20 -29.08
C THR A 293 -48.49 -21.79 -28.51
N VAL A 294 -47.80 -20.93 -29.25
CA VAL A 294 -47.56 -19.52 -28.86
C VAL A 294 -48.83 -18.72 -28.59
N VAL A 295 -49.98 -19.10 -29.17
CA VAL A 295 -51.31 -18.53 -28.86
C VAL A 295 -52.33 -19.65 -28.72
N ALA A 296 -52.69 -19.98 -27.48
CA ALA A 296 -53.55 -21.12 -27.13
C ALA A 296 -54.97 -21.04 -27.73
N ASP A 297 -55.50 -19.83 -27.92
CA ASP A 297 -56.87 -19.62 -28.45
C ASP A 297 -56.94 -19.56 -29.97
N ALA A 298 -55.81 -19.69 -30.67
CA ALA A 298 -55.73 -19.69 -32.13
C ALA A 298 -55.58 -21.12 -32.68
N ASP A 299 -56.01 -21.31 -33.93
CA ASP A 299 -55.83 -22.58 -34.64
C ASP A 299 -54.34 -22.83 -34.94
N LEU A 300 -53.93 -24.10 -34.98
CA LEU A 300 -52.54 -24.48 -35.30
C LEU A 300 -52.16 -23.96 -36.69
N ALA A 301 -50.93 -23.49 -36.84
CA ALA A 301 -50.40 -22.87 -38.05
C ALA A 301 -51.16 -21.61 -38.54
N ALA A 302 -52.04 -21.02 -37.72
CA ALA A 302 -52.69 -19.75 -38.05
C ALA A 302 -51.72 -18.57 -37.84
N LEU A 303 -51.93 -17.48 -38.57
CA LEU A 303 -51.25 -16.21 -38.31
C LEU A 303 -51.77 -15.65 -36.99
N VAL A 304 -50.84 -15.27 -36.12
CA VAL A 304 -51.11 -14.73 -34.79
C VAL A 304 -50.29 -13.47 -34.53
N GLY A 305 -50.78 -12.66 -33.60
CA GLY A 305 -50.15 -11.41 -33.20
C GLY A 305 -49.91 -11.33 -31.70
N ARG A 306 -48.94 -10.50 -31.31
CA ARG A 306 -48.77 -10.05 -29.92
C ARG A 306 -48.44 -8.57 -29.85
N VAL A 307 -48.88 -7.93 -28.77
CA VAL A 307 -48.51 -6.56 -28.37
C VAL A 307 -48.21 -6.59 -26.88
N GLY A 308 -46.94 -6.37 -26.50
CA GLY A 308 -46.48 -6.70 -25.14
C GLY A 308 -46.68 -8.20 -24.86
N ASP A 309 -47.26 -8.52 -23.71
CA ASP A 309 -47.55 -9.91 -23.31
C ASP A 309 -48.90 -10.42 -23.86
N ALA A 310 -49.72 -9.54 -24.45
CA ALA A 310 -51.05 -9.90 -24.92
C ALA A 310 -51.01 -10.47 -26.34
N THR A 311 -51.47 -11.71 -26.50
CA THR A 311 -51.54 -12.43 -27.77
C THR A 311 -52.96 -12.49 -28.32
N PHE A 312 -53.10 -12.67 -29.64
CA PHE A 312 -54.40 -12.76 -30.30
C PHE A 312 -54.32 -13.49 -31.65
N ALA A 313 -55.43 -14.11 -32.05
CA ALA A 313 -55.61 -14.70 -33.37
C ALA A 313 -55.82 -13.61 -34.44
N ILE A 314 -55.26 -13.83 -35.64
CA ILE A 314 -55.45 -12.96 -36.82
C ILE A 314 -56.05 -13.76 -37.99
N GLY A 315 -55.50 -14.93 -38.30
CA GLY A 315 -55.96 -15.73 -39.43
C GLY A 315 -55.73 -15.07 -40.79
N GLY A 316 -56.64 -15.32 -41.75
CA GLY A 316 -56.57 -14.77 -43.12
C GLY A 316 -57.01 -13.31 -43.25
N SER A 317 -57.99 -12.86 -42.48
CA SER A 317 -58.43 -11.46 -42.48
C SER A 317 -59.21 -11.14 -41.22
N GLN A 318 -58.81 -10.09 -40.49
CA GLN A 318 -59.44 -9.71 -39.23
C GLN A 318 -59.22 -8.23 -38.90
N VAL A 319 -60.25 -7.59 -38.35
CA VAL A 319 -60.10 -6.31 -37.65
C VAL A 319 -59.79 -6.60 -36.19
N ILE A 320 -58.57 -6.30 -35.75
CA ILE A 320 -58.16 -6.43 -34.35
C ILE A 320 -58.42 -5.13 -33.60
N THR A 321 -58.63 -5.24 -32.29
CA THR A 321 -58.53 -4.11 -31.35
C THR A 321 -57.34 -4.39 -30.45
N SER A 322 -56.32 -3.52 -30.47
CA SER A 322 -55.07 -3.76 -29.76
C SER A 322 -55.33 -3.95 -28.26
N PRO A 323 -54.92 -5.07 -27.66
CA PRO A 323 -55.18 -5.35 -26.25
C PRO A 323 -54.27 -4.56 -25.30
N ALA A 324 -53.14 -4.04 -25.79
CA ALA A 324 -52.13 -3.35 -25.02
C ALA A 324 -51.47 -2.21 -25.81
N ASN A 325 -50.62 -1.44 -25.12
CA ASN A 325 -49.69 -0.51 -25.75
C ASN A 325 -48.40 -1.26 -26.09
N GLY A 326 -47.85 -1.06 -27.29
CA GLY A 326 -46.57 -1.64 -27.66
C GLY A 326 -46.42 -1.84 -29.15
N THR A 327 -45.38 -2.57 -29.54
CA THR A 327 -45.12 -2.88 -30.95
C THR A 327 -45.82 -4.17 -31.35
N LEU A 328 -46.46 -4.18 -32.52
CA LEU A 328 -47.06 -5.37 -33.11
C LEU A 328 -45.96 -6.36 -33.54
N GLN A 329 -46.07 -7.58 -33.04
CA GLN A 329 -45.24 -8.72 -33.44
C GLN A 329 -46.12 -9.82 -34.03
N LEU A 330 -45.61 -10.54 -35.04
CA LEU A 330 -46.35 -11.53 -35.81
C LEU A 330 -45.64 -12.88 -35.83
N SER A 331 -46.40 -13.97 -35.92
CA SER A 331 -45.86 -15.33 -36.01
C SER A 331 -46.84 -16.33 -36.62
N ILE A 332 -46.33 -17.51 -36.95
CA ILE A 332 -47.12 -18.73 -37.10
C ILE A 332 -47.47 -19.30 -35.72
N ASN A 333 -48.72 -19.72 -35.53
CA ASN A 333 -49.13 -20.35 -34.29
C ASN A 333 -48.60 -21.78 -34.22
N ASP A 334 -47.50 -21.97 -33.51
CA ASP A 334 -46.84 -23.26 -33.36
C ASP A 334 -46.24 -23.42 -31.96
N VAL A 335 -45.72 -24.62 -31.66
CA VAL A 335 -45.10 -24.92 -30.35
C VAL A 335 -43.76 -24.16 -30.21
N PRO A 336 -43.52 -23.44 -29.11
CA PRO A 336 -42.25 -22.77 -28.87
C PRO A 336 -41.06 -23.75 -28.97
N GLY A 337 -40.07 -23.41 -29.78
CA GLY A 337 -38.87 -24.22 -29.98
C GLY A 337 -38.96 -25.24 -31.12
N THR A 338 -40.08 -25.30 -31.86
CA THR A 338 -40.26 -26.20 -33.02
C THR A 338 -40.43 -25.44 -34.32
N PHE A 339 -39.78 -24.27 -34.48
CA PHE A 339 -39.93 -23.48 -35.70
C PHE A 339 -38.97 -23.93 -36.82
N ASP A 340 -37.95 -24.74 -36.50
CA ASP A 340 -36.87 -25.04 -37.44
C ASP A 340 -37.28 -25.95 -38.61
N ASP A 341 -38.31 -26.78 -38.44
CA ASP A 341 -38.90 -27.65 -39.48
C ASP A 341 -40.01 -26.95 -40.28
N ASN A 342 -40.34 -25.71 -39.93
CA ASN A 342 -41.34 -24.92 -40.63
C ASN A 342 -40.84 -24.46 -41.99
N GLN A 343 -41.78 -24.24 -42.91
CA GLN A 343 -41.46 -23.86 -44.29
C GLN A 343 -42.42 -22.79 -44.82
N GLY A 344 -41.92 -21.94 -45.71
CA GLY A 344 -42.71 -20.92 -46.36
C GLY A 344 -42.99 -19.70 -45.49
N SER A 345 -43.97 -18.90 -45.90
CA SER A 345 -44.24 -17.59 -45.31
C SER A 345 -45.61 -17.06 -45.70
N VAL A 346 -46.14 -16.13 -44.93
CA VAL A 346 -47.32 -15.34 -45.30
C VAL A 346 -46.97 -13.85 -45.42
N GLU A 347 -47.71 -13.14 -46.28
CA GLU A 347 -47.63 -11.69 -46.42
C GLU A 347 -48.84 -11.04 -45.78
N VAL A 348 -48.61 -10.03 -44.95
CA VAL A 348 -49.60 -9.38 -44.09
C VAL A 348 -49.68 -7.90 -44.45
N GLY A 349 -50.84 -7.46 -44.90
CA GLY A 349 -51.17 -6.05 -45.16
C GLY A 349 -51.99 -5.43 -44.04
N LEU A 350 -51.77 -4.13 -43.76
CA LEU A 350 -52.36 -3.41 -42.62
C LEU A 350 -53.47 -2.40 -42.99
N ARG A 351 -53.81 -2.24 -44.27
CA ARG A 351 -54.75 -1.18 -44.72
C ARG A 351 -55.75 -1.61 -45.80
N ALA A 352 -55.44 -2.61 -46.63
CA ALA A 352 -56.36 -3.19 -47.61
C ALA A 352 -55.96 -4.63 -47.93
N CYS A 353 -56.92 -5.49 -48.24
CA CYS A 353 -56.62 -6.84 -48.69
C CYS A 353 -55.93 -6.80 -50.05
N LEU A 354 -54.88 -7.61 -50.21
CA LEU A 354 -54.19 -7.79 -51.48
C LEU A 354 -55.16 -8.47 -52.45
N GLN A 355 -55.43 -7.82 -53.58
CA GLN A 355 -56.15 -8.40 -54.71
C GLN A 355 -55.22 -9.27 -55.55
#